data_AF-A0A7M3ZTZ6-F1
#
_entry.id   AF-A0A7M3ZTZ6-F1
#
_cell.length_a   1.000
_cell.length_b   1.000
_cell.length_c   1.000
_cell.angle_alpha   90.00
_cell.angle_beta   90.00
_cell.angle_gamma   90.00
#
_symmetry.space_group_name_H-M   'P 1'
#
loop_
_entity.id
_entity.type
_entity.pdbx_description
1 polymer ?
#
loop_
_entity_poly.entity_id
_entity_poly.type
_entity_poly.pdbx_seq_one_letter_code
_entity_poly.pdbx_strand_id
1 'polypeptide(L)'
;MTPNAQYHKGLPRFVAEEFVEGNFLGLPSKPGNADVVILQVPYELTTSYGQGTAQGPAACITASGQVELFDPILGEDLPAGYNIHTAPEWNGEGNTLEQQLANISNYLAKWNNGTTFPVILGGEHGILP
;
A
#
# COMPACT_ATOMS: atom_id res chain seq x y z
N MET A 1 15.17 -12.79 25.33
CA MET A 1 14.56 -11.54 25.79
C MET A 1 13.06 -11.74 25.69
N THR A 2 12.37 -11.95 26.80
CA THR A 2 10.92 -12.22 26.80
C THR A 2 10.15 -10.91 26.59
N PRO A 3 9.11 -10.85 25.74
CA PRO A 3 8.27 -9.67 25.62
C PRO A 3 7.63 -9.31 26.97
N ASN A 4 7.65 -8.03 27.31
CA ASN A 4 7.22 -7.51 28.60
C ASN A 4 5.68 -7.61 28.71
N ALA A 5 5.19 -8.39 29.67
CA ALA A 5 3.76 -8.70 29.85
C ALA A 5 2.88 -7.51 30.30
N GLN A 6 3.45 -6.29 30.41
CA GLN A 6 2.78 -5.13 30.98
C GLN A 6 1.89 -4.35 29.99
N TYR A 7 1.93 -4.64 28.69
CA TYR A 7 1.10 -3.97 27.68
C TYR A 7 -0.27 -4.62 27.40
N HIS A 8 -0.66 -5.66 28.14
CA HIS A 8 -1.77 -6.56 27.75
C HIS A 8 -3.08 -6.40 28.56
N LYS A 9 -3.36 -5.27 29.21
CA LYS A 9 -4.59 -5.11 29.98
C LYS A 9 -5.58 -4.14 29.32
N GLY A 10 -6.56 -4.70 28.60
CA GLY A 10 -7.90 -4.11 28.50
C GLY A 10 -8.34 -3.50 27.16
N LEU A 11 -7.54 -3.58 26.09
CA LEU A 11 -7.97 -3.17 24.75
C LEU A 11 -8.57 -4.36 23.98
N PRO A 12 -9.68 -4.19 23.24
CA PRO A 12 -10.13 -5.22 22.31
C PRO A 12 -9.02 -5.44 21.29
N ARG A 13 -8.40 -6.61 21.36
CA ARG A 13 -7.25 -6.99 20.55
C ARG A 13 -7.73 -7.33 19.14
N PHE A 14 -7.89 -6.33 18.29
CA PHE A 14 -8.07 -6.57 16.86
C PHE A 14 -6.69 -6.76 16.22
N VAL A 15 -6.02 -7.87 16.56
CA VAL A 15 -4.97 -8.38 15.68
C VAL A 15 -5.65 -8.68 14.35
N ALA A 16 -5.03 -8.33 13.22
CA ALA A 16 -5.41 -8.98 11.97
C ALA A 16 -5.09 -10.49 12.14
N GLU A 17 -6.09 -11.28 12.55
CA GLU A 17 -5.90 -12.73 12.81
C GLU A 17 -5.58 -13.50 11.54
N GLU A 18 -5.76 -12.89 10.37
CA GLU A 18 -5.56 -13.49 9.05
C GLU A 18 -4.56 -12.66 8.24
N PHE A 19 -3.48 -13.32 7.79
CA PHE A 19 -2.54 -12.76 6.84
C PHE A 19 -3.06 -12.99 5.41
N VAL A 20 -3.14 -11.92 4.62
CA VAL A 20 -3.57 -11.97 3.22
C VAL A 20 -2.37 -11.68 2.31
N GLU A 21 -1.90 -12.71 1.62
CA GLU A 21 -0.84 -12.57 0.63
C GLU A 21 -1.24 -11.58 -0.49
N GLY A 22 -0.32 -10.68 -0.84
CA GLY A 22 -0.57 -9.64 -1.84
C GLY A 22 -1.22 -8.36 -1.30
N ASN A 23 -1.55 -8.29 0.00
CA ASN A 23 -1.96 -7.04 0.64
C ASN A 23 -0.79 -6.39 1.39
N PHE A 24 -0.78 -5.06 1.43
CA PHE A 24 0.17 -4.30 2.21
C PHE A 24 0.08 -4.67 3.70
N LEU A 25 1.23 -4.93 4.31
CA LEU A 25 1.37 -5.46 5.67
C LEU A 25 0.63 -6.80 5.90
N GLY A 26 0.19 -7.48 4.83
CA GLY A 26 -0.64 -8.69 4.92
C GLY A 26 -2.04 -8.45 5.48
N LEU A 27 -2.51 -7.19 5.54
CA LEU A 27 -3.76 -6.85 6.20
C LEU A 27 -5.00 -7.26 5.37
N PRO A 28 -6.05 -7.82 5.98
CA PRO A 28 -7.30 -8.11 5.29
C PRO A 28 -8.04 -6.82 4.95
N SER A 29 -8.60 -6.73 3.74
CA SER A 29 -9.49 -5.61 3.38
C SER A 29 -10.85 -5.77 4.03
N LYS A 30 -11.37 -4.68 4.60
CA LYS A 30 -12.74 -4.62 5.10
C LYS A 30 -13.68 -4.09 4.02
N PRO A 31 -14.94 -4.59 3.95
CA PRO A 31 -15.94 -3.99 3.09
C PRO A 31 -16.24 -2.54 3.53
N GLY A 32 -16.52 -1.67 2.57
CA GLY A 32 -16.80 -0.25 2.81
C GLY A 32 -15.75 0.68 2.19
N ASN A 33 -15.81 1.96 2.55
CA ASN A 33 -14.82 2.94 2.09
C ASN A 33 -13.47 2.70 2.78
N ALA A 34 -12.38 2.87 2.04
CA ALA A 34 -11.04 2.82 2.58
C ALA A 34 -10.69 4.17 3.23
N ASP A 35 -10.09 4.13 4.43
CA ASP A 35 -9.49 5.31 5.05
C ASP A 35 -8.13 5.60 4.41
N VAL A 36 -7.36 4.53 4.15
CA VAL A 36 -6.08 4.56 3.43
C VAL A 36 -6.13 3.58 2.28
N VAL A 37 -5.68 4.00 1.10
CA VAL A 37 -5.53 3.09 -0.05
C VAL A 37 -4.07 3.01 -0.48
N ILE A 38 -3.57 1.79 -0.64
CA ILE A 38 -2.24 1.51 -1.18
C ILE A 38 -2.38 1.25 -2.68
N LEU A 39 -1.70 2.08 -3.48
CA LEU A 39 -1.79 2.12 -4.93
C LEU A 39 -0.44 1.74 -5.52
N GLN A 40 -0.39 0.62 -6.25
CA GLN A 40 0.81 0.17 -6.95
C GLN A 40 0.82 0.75 -8.38
N VAL A 41 1.89 1.45 -8.74
CA VAL A 41 2.08 2.02 -10.08
C VAL A 41 3.45 1.58 -10.64
N PRO A 42 3.52 0.43 -11.34
CA PRO A 42 4.76 -0.17 -11.86
C PRO A 42 5.24 0.54 -13.13
N TYR A 43 5.39 1.85 -13.06
CA TYR A 43 5.80 2.67 -14.20
C TYR A 43 7.32 2.68 -14.36
N GLU A 44 7.80 2.37 -15.58
CA GLU A 44 9.21 2.41 -15.98
C GLU A 44 9.28 2.72 -17.48
N LEU A 45 9.83 3.88 -17.84
CA LEU A 45 9.92 4.35 -19.22
C LEU A 45 11.21 5.14 -19.51
N THR A 46 11.67 5.93 -18.56
CA THR A 46 12.80 6.87 -18.70
C THR A 46 14.09 6.40 -18.03
N THR A 47 14.08 5.23 -17.38
CA THR A 47 15.28 4.63 -16.77
C THR A 47 16.36 4.33 -17.81
N SER A 48 17.57 4.87 -17.61
CA SER A 48 18.68 4.79 -18.57
C SER A 48 19.90 3.98 -18.07
N TYR A 49 20.05 3.80 -16.76
CA TYR A 49 21.19 3.07 -16.17
C TYR A 49 20.89 1.60 -15.89
N GLY A 50 19.70 1.30 -15.36
CA GLY A 50 19.24 -0.05 -15.04
C GLY A 50 17.72 -0.11 -15.04
N GLN A 51 17.20 -1.30 -15.36
CA GLN A 51 15.77 -1.60 -15.40
C GLN A 51 15.32 -2.31 -14.11
N GLY A 52 14.01 -2.38 -13.86
CA GLY A 52 13.42 -3.10 -12.74
C GLY A 52 12.66 -2.20 -11.76
N THR A 53 12.59 -0.89 -11.99
CA THR A 53 11.78 0.01 -11.14
C THR A 53 10.30 -0.35 -11.19
N ALA A 54 9.81 -0.87 -12.31
CA ALA A 54 8.45 -1.42 -12.42
C ALA A 54 8.19 -2.59 -11.44
N GLN A 55 9.22 -3.29 -10.97
CA GLN A 55 9.07 -4.39 -10.00
C GLN A 55 9.01 -3.89 -8.55
N GLY A 56 9.35 -2.61 -8.31
CA GLY A 56 9.40 -2.00 -6.98
C GLY A 56 8.09 -2.09 -6.20
N PRO A 57 6.92 -1.73 -6.78
CA PRO A 57 5.64 -1.78 -6.09
C PRO A 57 5.28 -3.17 -5.55
N ALA A 58 5.33 -4.19 -6.41
CA ALA A 58 5.03 -5.58 -6.02
C ALA A 58 6.03 -6.13 -4.99
N ALA A 59 7.32 -5.80 -5.14
CA ALA A 59 8.35 -6.16 -4.17
C ALA A 59 8.11 -5.49 -2.81
N CYS A 60 7.66 -4.23 -2.80
CA CYS A 60 7.31 -3.51 -1.58
C CYS A 60 6.11 -4.14 -0.86
N ILE A 61 5.05 -4.50 -1.59
CA ILE A 61 3.91 -5.25 -1.02
C ILE A 61 4.38 -6.56 -0.38
N THR A 62 5.15 -7.36 -1.11
CA THR A 62 5.65 -8.65 -0.63
C THR A 62 6.49 -8.49 0.63
N ALA A 63 7.43 -7.53 0.63
CA ALA A 63 8.29 -7.26 1.77
C ALA A 63 7.50 -6.70 2.97
N SER A 64 6.47 -5.88 2.74
CA SER A 64 5.65 -5.29 3.80
C SER A 64 4.98 -6.35 4.68
N GLY A 65 4.63 -7.51 4.12
CA GLY A 65 4.06 -8.63 4.89
C GLY A 65 5.01 -9.24 5.93
N GLN A 66 6.30 -8.89 5.92
CA GLN A 66 7.28 -9.34 6.91
C GLN A 66 7.47 -8.35 8.06
N VAL A 67 6.79 -7.20 8.02
CA VAL A 67 6.89 -6.15 9.04
C VAL A 67 5.97 -6.48 10.22
N GLU A 68 6.46 -6.28 11.45
CA GLU A 68 5.63 -6.39 12.66
C GLU A 68 4.59 -5.26 12.70
N LEU A 69 3.34 -5.60 13.01
CA LEU A 69 2.22 -4.64 12.97
C LEU A 69 2.17 -3.69 14.17
N PHE A 70 2.85 -4.02 15.27
CA PHE A 70 2.82 -3.20 16.48
C PHE A 70 3.52 -1.86 16.25
N ASP A 71 2.80 -0.76 16.44
CA ASP A 71 3.38 0.58 16.43
C ASP A 71 3.53 1.12 17.86
N PRO A 72 4.76 1.48 18.31
CA PRO A 72 4.99 1.92 19.69
C PRO A 72 4.46 3.32 20.00
N ILE A 73 4.18 4.16 19.00
CA ILE A 73 3.59 5.50 19.17
C ILE A 73 2.08 5.37 19.38
N LEU A 74 1.42 4.49 18.62
CA LEU A 74 0.00 4.19 18.76
C LEU A 74 -0.29 3.29 19.97
N GLY A 75 0.66 2.42 20.34
CA GLY A 75 0.52 1.45 21.42
C GLY A 75 -0.41 0.28 21.08
N GLU A 76 -0.68 0.05 19.80
CA GLU A 76 -1.52 -1.03 19.28
C GLU A 76 -1.02 -1.55 17.92
N ASP A 77 -1.56 -2.69 17.49
CA ASP A 77 -1.26 -3.28 16.19
C ASP A 77 -2.03 -2.57 15.06
N LEU A 78 -1.36 -2.33 13.92
CA LEU A 78 -2.05 -1.91 12.70
C LEU A 78 -3.12 -2.96 12.31
N PRO A 79 -4.29 -2.51 11.78
CA PRO A 79 -4.54 -1.18 11.25
C PRO A 79 -5.06 -0.15 12.27
N ALA A 80 -5.01 -0.42 13.59
CA ALA A 80 -5.36 0.56 14.63
C ALA A 80 -6.74 1.23 14.43
N GLY A 81 -7.74 0.43 14.06
CA GLY A 81 -9.10 0.89 13.80
C GLY A 81 -9.39 1.39 12.38
N TYR A 82 -8.38 1.64 11.55
CA TYR A 82 -8.55 2.09 10.16
C TYR A 82 -8.84 0.94 9.19
N ASN A 83 -9.40 1.29 8.03
CA ASN A 83 -9.52 0.42 6.86
C ASN A 83 -8.41 0.74 5.85
N ILE A 84 -7.37 -0.09 5.84
CA ILE A 84 -6.28 -0.02 4.87
C ILE A 84 -6.59 -0.99 3.72
N HIS A 85 -6.83 -0.43 2.54
CA HIS A 85 -7.14 -1.20 1.35
C HIS A 85 -5.94 -1.25 0.41
N THR A 86 -5.55 -2.44 -0.06
CA THR A 86 -4.58 -2.58 -1.16
C THR A 86 -5.36 -2.73 -2.45
N ALA A 87 -5.27 -1.72 -3.32
CA ALA A 87 -5.96 -1.75 -4.61
C ALA A 87 -5.24 -2.67 -5.60
N PRO A 88 -5.97 -3.19 -6.62
CA PRO A 88 -5.33 -3.86 -7.75
C PRO A 88 -4.30 -2.94 -8.41
N GLU A 89 -3.14 -3.49 -8.76
CA GLU A 89 -2.06 -2.78 -9.43
C GLU A 89 -2.53 -2.09 -10.72
N TRP A 90 -1.97 -0.91 -11.02
CA TRP A 90 -2.21 -0.28 -12.32
C TRP A 90 -1.70 -1.16 -13.46
N ASN A 91 -2.55 -1.38 -14.46
CA ASN A 91 -2.34 -2.36 -15.53
C ASN A 91 -1.23 -2.03 -16.55
N GLY A 92 -0.57 -0.87 -16.43
CA GLY A 92 0.48 -0.46 -17.37
C GLY A 92 -0.04 -0.05 -18.76
N GLU A 93 -1.35 0.14 -18.95
CA GLU A 93 -1.92 0.36 -20.28
C GLU A 93 -1.51 1.70 -20.89
N GLY A 94 -1.15 1.67 -22.18
CA GLY A 94 -0.76 2.85 -22.96
C GLY A 94 0.49 2.58 -23.79
N ASN A 95 0.52 3.06 -25.04
CA ASN A 95 1.65 2.87 -25.97
C ASN A 95 2.55 4.11 -26.09
N THR A 96 2.15 5.23 -25.49
CA THR A 96 2.92 6.47 -25.45
C THR A 96 3.01 6.99 -24.03
N LEU A 97 4.00 7.84 -23.76
CA LEU A 97 4.16 8.52 -22.48
C LEU A 97 2.87 9.24 -22.07
N GLU A 98 2.25 9.98 -22.98
CA GLU A 98 1.03 10.74 -22.73
C GLU A 98 -0.14 9.83 -22.36
N GLN A 99 -0.28 8.69 -23.06
CA GLN A 99 -1.33 7.71 -22.76
C GLN A 99 -1.13 7.07 -21.39
N GLN A 100 0.12 6.70 -21.06
CA GLN A 100 0.45 6.10 -19.78
C GLN A 100 0.21 7.08 -18.63
N LEU A 101 0.65 8.34 -18.74
CA LEU A 101 0.39 9.38 -17.74
C LEU A 101 -1.11 9.66 -17.55
N ALA A 102 -1.88 9.70 -18.65
CA ALA A 102 -3.33 9.85 -18.58
C ALA A 102 -4.00 8.65 -17.89
N ASN A 103 -3.55 7.43 -18.18
CA ASN A 103 -4.09 6.22 -17.59
C ASN A 103 -3.73 6.08 -16.10
N ILE A 104 -2.51 6.45 -15.70
CA ILE A 104 -2.13 6.57 -14.28
C ILE A 104 -3.04 7.60 -13.60
N SER A 105 -3.22 8.77 -14.20
CA SER A 105 -4.10 9.81 -13.64
C SER A 105 -5.54 9.31 -13.44
N ASN A 106 -6.09 8.57 -14.42
CA ASN A 106 -7.42 7.96 -14.32
C ASN A 106 -7.48 6.87 -13.24
N TYR A 107 -6.42 6.09 -13.06
CA TYR A 107 -6.32 5.08 -12.02
C TYR A 107 -6.32 5.72 -10.63
N LEU A 108 -5.55 6.79 -10.42
CA LEU A 108 -5.47 7.53 -9.16
C LEU A 108 -6.74 8.33 -8.85
N ALA A 109 -7.38 8.92 -9.86
CA ALA A 109 -8.56 9.78 -9.71
C ALA A 109 -9.76 9.09 -9.02
N LYS A 110 -9.87 7.76 -9.16
CA LYS A 110 -10.90 6.95 -8.48
C LYS A 110 -10.87 7.09 -6.96
N TRP A 111 -9.70 7.42 -6.41
CA TRP A 111 -9.45 7.51 -4.97
C TRP A 111 -9.39 8.95 -4.46
N ASN A 112 -9.49 9.95 -5.36
CA ASN A 112 -9.55 11.37 -5.00
C ASN A 112 -10.98 11.79 -4.63
N ASN A 113 -11.55 11.13 -3.62
CA ASN A 113 -12.93 11.33 -3.17
C ASN A 113 -13.05 12.26 -1.95
N GLY A 114 -11.93 12.78 -1.43
CA GLY A 114 -11.88 13.64 -0.25
C GLY A 114 -12.02 12.92 1.10
N THR A 115 -12.21 11.60 1.09
CA THR A 115 -12.39 10.77 2.31
C THR A 115 -11.33 9.69 2.47
N THR A 116 -10.62 9.36 1.38
CA THR A 116 -9.56 8.34 1.36
C THR A 116 -8.19 9.00 1.22
N PHE A 117 -7.21 8.53 1.99
CA PHE A 117 -5.82 8.96 1.90
C PHE A 117 -5.02 8.01 0.98
N PRO A 118 -4.59 8.45 -0.21
CA PRO A 118 -3.83 7.61 -1.12
C PRO A 118 -2.34 7.55 -0.75
N VAL A 119 -1.79 6.33 -0.71
CA VAL A 119 -0.35 6.06 -0.62
C VAL A 119 0.08 5.36 -1.90
N ILE A 120 1.02 5.95 -2.63
CA ILE A 120 1.44 5.46 -3.95
C ILE A 120 2.80 4.78 -3.83
N LEU A 121 2.86 3.51 -4.22
CA LEU A 121 4.08 2.76 -4.42
C LEU A 121 4.43 2.85 -5.91
N GLY A 122 5.39 3.70 -6.25
CA GLY A 122 5.80 3.94 -7.63
C GLY A 122 6.94 3.05 -8.09
N GLY A 123 7.17 3.07 -9.41
CA GLY A 123 8.42 2.61 -10.03
C GLY A 123 9.40 3.76 -10.17
N GLU A 124 9.58 4.28 -11.39
CA GLU A 124 10.50 5.39 -11.64
C GLU A 124 10.02 6.73 -11.06
N HIS A 125 10.98 7.58 -10.69
CA HIS A 125 10.72 8.94 -10.16
C HIS A 125 9.99 9.86 -11.13
N GLY A 126 10.09 9.59 -12.45
CA GLY A 126 9.46 10.37 -13.53
C GLY A 126 7.93 10.32 -13.55
N ILE A 127 7.30 9.57 -12.63
CA ILE A 127 5.85 9.49 -12.47
C ILE A 127 5.19 10.81 -12.02
N LEU A 128 5.97 11.77 -11.52
CA LEU A 128 5.48 13.06 -11.03
C LEU A 128 5.72 14.17 -12.07
N PRO A 129 4.71 14.58 -12.87
CA PRO A 129 4.73 15.87 -13.54
C PRO A 129 4.53 17.04 -12.55
#